data_AF-A0A1S2Z1A8-F1
#
_entry.id   AF-A0A1S2Z1A8-F1
#
_cell.length_a   1.000
_cell.length_b   1.000
_cell.length_c   1.000
_cell.angle_alpha   90.00
_cell.angle_beta   90.00
_cell.angle_gamma   90.00
#
_symmetry.space_group_name_H-M   'P 1'
#
loop_
_entity.id
_entity.type
_entity.pdbx_description
1 polymer ?
#
loop_
_entity_poly.entity_id
_entity_poly.type
_entity_poly.pdbx_seq_one_letter_code
_entity_poly.pdbx_strand_id
1 'polypeptide(L)'
;MMQDRRNKVLMEQLKQSLLLRLQALNPSSHSIIKSPHVSSFIDNHLPQVFKSFHTPTHPPYSAMIKRAVRELNEEDGSTDEEISEFIRREYEKDLPFAHSTILKVHLMKLCMNRDLECTKNGRYVLVDCQSEVVVTMLESDKEDNQKDDRDNDWRRFY
;
A
#
# COMPACT_ATOMS: atom_id res chain seq x y z
N MET A 1 5.26 -27.05 1.50
CA MET A 1 6.07 -27.19 0.27
C MET A 1 5.47 -26.55 -1.00
N MET A 2 4.20 -26.08 -1.03
CA MET A 2 3.64 -25.45 -2.24
C MET A 2 4.06 -23.98 -2.47
N GLN A 3 4.24 -23.21 -1.39
CA GLN A 3 4.64 -21.79 -1.48
C GLN A 3 6.06 -21.64 -2.05
N ASP A 4 6.97 -22.52 -1.63
CA ASP A 4 8.36 -22.53 -2.10
C ASP A 4 8.46 -22.78 -3.62
N ARG A 5 7.68 -23.74 -4.14
CA ARG A 5 7.58 -23.99 -5.59
C ARG A 5 7.07 -22.77 -6.35
N ARG A 6 6.05 -22.07 -5.83
CA ARG A 6 5.52 -20.85 -6.46
C ARG A 6 6.56 -19.73 -6.48
N ASN A 7 7.24 -19.52 -5.36
CA ASN A 7 8.28 -18.49 -5.23
C ASN A 7 9.42 -18.75 -6.22
N LYS A 8 9.84 -20.00 -6.38
CA LYS A 8 10.85 -20.38 -7.38
C LYS A 8 10.43 -20.04 -8.80
N VAL A 9 9.20 -20.35 -9.20
CA VAL A 9 8.67 -20.03 -10.53
C VAL A 9 8.62 -18.51 -10.76
N LEU A 10 8.17 -17.75 -9.76
CA LEU A 10 8.11 -16.28 -9.84
C LEU A 10 9.50 -15.66 -10.00
N MET A 11 10.49 -16.15 -9.26
CA MET A 11 11.87 -15.64 -9.35
C MET A 11 12.50 -15.92 -10.71
N GLU A 12 12.24 -17.08 -11.31
CA GLU A 12 12.68 -17.39 -12.68
C GLU A 12 12.00 -16.48 -13.71
N GLN A 13 10.70 -16.24 -13.57
CA GLN A 13 9.98 -15.30 -14.45
C GLN A 13 10.53 -13.89 -14.33
N LEU A 14 10.83 -13.43 -13.11
CA LEU A 14 11.43 -12.13 -12.87
C LEU A 14 12.82 -12.03 -13.50
N LYS A 15 13.67 -13.04 -13.33
CA LYS A 15 14.99 -13.12 -13.98
C LYS A 15 14.87 -13.00 -15.50
N GLN A 16 13.98 -13.78 -16.12
CA GLN A 16 13.76 -13.74 -17.56
C GLN A 16 13.28 -12.36 -18.02
N SER A 17 12.35 -11.74 -17.28
CA SER A 17 11.87 -10.39 -17.57
C SER A 17 13.01 -9.35 -17.51
N LEU A 18 13.87 -9.42 -16.49
CA LEU A 18 15.02 -8.54 -16.37
C LEU A 18 16.01 -8.70 -17.54
N LEU A 19 16.32 -9.94 -17.91
CA LEU A 19 17.19 -10.22 -19.06
C LEU A 19 16.61 -9.64 -20.36
N LEU A 20 15.32 -9.83 -20.61
CA LEU A 20 14.63 -9.26 -21.77
C LEU A 20 14.67 -7.73 -21.75
N ARG A 21 14.47 -7.11 -20.58
CA ARG A 21 14.49 -5.65 -20.44
C ARG A 21 15.89 -5.08 -20.66
N LEU A 22 16.92 -5.72 -20.11
CA LEU A 22 18.32 -5.33 -20.35
C LEU A 22 18.66 -5.43 -21.85
N GLN A 23 18.19 -6.47 -22.52
CA GLN A 23 18.41 -6.65 -23.96
C GLN A 23 17.72 -5.55 -24.79
N ALA A 24 16.51 -5.15 -24.40
CA ALA A 24 15.78 -4.07 -25.05
C ALA A 24 16.44 -2.69 -24.87
N LEU A 25 17.03 -2.44 -23.69
CA LEU A 25 17.73 -1.17 -23.40
C LEU A 25 19.04 -1.04 -24.16
N ASN A 26 19.71 -2.15 -24.49
CA ASN A 26 20.98 -2.12 -25.22
C ASN A 26 21.13 -3.33 -26.17
N PRO A 27 20.57 -3.26 -27.40
CA PRO A 27 20.58 -4.38 -28.34
C PRO A 27 21.98 -4.82 -28.80
N SER A 28 22.95 -3.90 -28.81
CA SER A 28 24.35 -4.17 -29.13
C SER A 28 25.08 -4.95 -28.03
N SER A 29 24.50 -5.04 -26.82
CA SER A 29 25.05 -5.79 -25.69
C SER A 29 24.51 -7.23 -25.57
N HIS A 30 23.88 -7.75 -26.63
CA HIS A 30 23.21 -9.06 -26.63
C HIS A 30 24.10 -10.23 -26.20
N SER A 31 25.38 -10.22 -26.58
CA SER A 31 26.36 -11.26 -26.19
C SER A 31 26.73 -11.18 -24.71
N ILE A 32 26.81 -9.97 -24.15
CA ILE A 32 27.11 -9.72 -22.74
C ILE A 32 25.91 -10.11 -21.87
N ILE A 33 24.70 -9.76 -22.29
CA ILE A 33 23.47 -10.04 -21.53
C ILE A 33 23.16 -11.54 -21.46
N LYS A 34 23.53 -12.30 -22.51
CA LYS A 34 23.45 -13.76 -22.53
C LYS A 34 24.64 -14.46 -21.86
N SER A 35 25.62 -13.70 -21.37
CA SER A 35 26.79 -14.26 -20.70
C SER A 35 26.38 -14.96 -19.39
N PRO A 36 27.01 -16.11 -19.05
CA PRO A 36 26.85 -16.75 -17.75
C PRO A 36 27.10 -15.80 -16.57
N HIS A 37 27.95 -14.78 -16.76
CA HIS A 37 28.25 -13.78 -15.73
C HIS A 37 27.02 -12.92 -15.38
N VAL A 38 26.25 -12.46 -16.37
CA VAL A 38 25.06 -11.63 -16.11
C VAL A 38 23.97 -12.46 -15.45
N SER A 39 23.78 -13.71 -15.89
CA SER A 39 22.85 -14.63 -15.23
C SER A 39 23.24 -14.86 -13.77
N SER A 40 24.50 -15.20 -13.49
CA SER A 40 24.95 -15.49 -12.11
C SER A 40 24.88 -14.25 -11.22
N PHE A 41 25.15 -13.07 -11.77
CA PHE A 41 24.95 -11.80 -11.06
C PHE A 41 23.49 -11.62 -10.65
N ILE A 42 22.55 -11.84 -11.58
CA ILE A 42 21.11 -11.75 -11.30
C ILE A 42 20.68 -12.82 -10.30
N ASP A 43 21.15 -14.06 -10.45
CA ASP A 43 20.82 -15.18 -9.57
C ASP A 43 21.28 -14.93 -8.13
N ASN A 44 22.43 -14.28 -7.95
CA ASN A 44 22.95 -13.95 -6.63
C ASN A 44 22.26 -12.71 -6.03
N HIS A 45 21.89 -11.72 -6.86
CA HIS A 45 21.29 -10.48 -6.37
C HIS A 45 19.78 -10.56 -6.14
N LEU A 46 19.05 -11.32 -6.95
CA LEU A 46 17.59 -11.41 -6.83
C LEU A 46 17.14 -11.87 -5.42
N PRO A 47 17.70 -12.92 -4.81
CA PRO A 47 17.34 -13.31 -3.44
C PRO A 47 17.73 -12.27 -2.38
N GLN A 48 18.78 -11.47 -2.63
CA GLN A 48 19.19 -10.40 -1.71
C GLN A 48 18.20 -9.23 -1.72
N VAL A 49 17.67 -8.90 -2.90
CA VAL A 49 16.66 -7.86 -3.08
C VAL A 49 15.28 -8.35 -2.59
N PHE A 50 14.95 -9.61 -2.85
CA PHE A 50 13.68 -10.24 -2.48
C PHE A 50 13.92 -11.32 -1.41
N LYS A 51 14.17 -10.89 -0.16
CA LYS A 51 14.65 -11.76 0.95
C LYS A 51 13.73 -12.90 1.37
N SER A 52 12.45 -12.89 0.98
CA SER A 52 11.58 -14.06 0.80
C SER A 52 10.14 -13.56 0.66
N PHE A 53 9.31 -14.26 -0.12
CA PHE A 53 7.86 -14.02 -0.15
C PHE A 53 7.17 -14.80 0.98
N HIS A 54 7.60 -14.57 2.21
CA HIS A 54 6.92 -15.13 3.38
C HIS A 54 5.69 -14.30 3.72
N THR A 55 4.71 -14.92 4.37
CA THR A 55 3.59 -14.19 4.96
C THR A 55 4.16 -13.23 6.01
N PRO A 56 3.89 -11.91 5.91
CA PRO A 56 4.35 -10.96 6.91
C PRO A 56 3.89 -11.38 8.31
N THR A 57 4.73 -11.22 9.33
CA THR A 57 4.34 -11.50 10.72
C THR A 57 3.57 -10.33 11.35
N HIS A 58 3.57 -9.17 10.71
CA HIS A 58 2.82 -8.01 11.14
C HIS A 58 1.31 -8.17 10.85
N PRO A 59 0.42 -7.53 11.63
CA PRO A 59 -1.01 -7.52 11.35
C PRO A 59 -1.32 -6.74 10.06
N PRO A 60 -2.55 -6.81 9.53
CA PRO A 60 -2.94 -6.03 8.35
C PRO A 60 -2.71 -4.53 8.56
N TYR A 61 -2.41 -3.80 7.47
CA TYR A 61 -2.19 -2.35 7.53
C TYR A 61 -3.33 -1.59 8.20
N SER A 62 -4.58 -2.02 8.00
CA SER A 62 -5.72 -1.42 8.68
C SER A 62 -5.61 -1.46 10.21
N ALA A 63 -5.19 -2.60 10.76
CA ALA A 63 -4.99 -2.75 12.20
C ALA A 63 -3.77 -1.96 12.69
N MET A 64 -2.66 -1.96 11.93
CA MET A 64 -1.47 -1.18 12.26
C MET A 64 -1.76 0.33 12.31
N ILE A 65 -2.48 0.84 11.31
CA ILE A 65 -2.88 2.26 11.22
C ILE A 65 -3.81 2.64 12.37
N LYS A 66 -4.88 1.85 12.60
CA LYS A 66 -5.82 2.12 13.70
C LYS A 66 -5.12 2.11 15.06
N ARG A 67 -4.15 1.20 15.25
CA ARG A 67 -3.30 1.17 16.46
C ARG A 67 -2.42 2.41 16.55
N ALA A 68 -1.76 2.81 15.46
CA ALA A 68 -0.91 3.99 15.41
C ALA A 68 -1.68 5.27 15.79
N VAL A 69 -2.82 5.54 15.13
CA VAL A 69 -3.64 6.72 15.43
C VAL A 69 -4.11 6.72 16.89
N ARG A 70 -4.49 5.55 17.43
CA ARG A 70 -4.91 5.42 18.83
C ARG A 70 -3.79 5.64 19.84
N GLU A 71 -2.60 5.11 19.58
CA GLU A 71 -1.48 5.19 20.53
C GLU A 71 -0.72 6.51 20.44
N LEU A 72 -0.68 7.14 19.25
CA LEU A 72 -0.18 8.50 19.10
C LEU A 72 -1.07 9.51 19.84
N ASN A 73 -2.39 9.27 19.87
CA ASN A 73 -3.38 10.00 20.66
C ASN A 73 -3.21 11.54 20.58
N GLU A 74 -2.93 12.03 19.37
CA GLU A 74 -2.78 13.46 19.10
C GLU A 74 -4.16 14.12 18.98
N GLU A 75 -4.32 15.30 19.58
CA GLU A 75 -5.61 16.01 19.68
C GLU A 75 -6.23 16.29 18.30
N ASP A 76 -5.41 16.64 17.31
CA ASP A 76 -5.83 16.92 15.93
C ASP A 76 -5.67 15.71 14.98
N GLY A 77 -5.44 14.52 15.54
CA GLY A 77 -5.08 13.32 14.78
C GLY A 77 -3.63 13.30 14.31
N SER A 78 -3.24 12.24 13.61
CA SER A 78 -1.85 11.99 13.22
C SER A 78 -1.63 12.15 11.71
N THR A 79 -0.46 12.65 11.31
CA THR A 79 -0.03 12.74 9.91
C THR A 79 0.34 11.37 9.31
N ASP A 80 0.41 11.28 7.98
CA ASP A 80 0.91 10.08 7.28
C ASP A 80 2.33 9.72 7.74
N GLU A 81 3.17 10.73 7.96
CA GLU A 81 4.54 10.59 8.44
C GLU A 81 4.60 10.02 9.86
N GLU A 82 3.85 10.58 10.82
CA GLU A 82 3.81 10.09 12.21
C GLU A 82 3.32 8.64 12.28
N ILE A 83 2.29 8.30 11.49
CA ILE A 83 1.78 6.93 11.37
C ILE A 83 2.84 6.01 10.75
N SER A 84 3.54 6.46 9.70
CA SER A 84 4.60 5.67 9.05
C SER A 84 5.77 5.39 9.99
N GLU A 85 6.21 6.39 10.75
CA GLU A 85 7.28 6.22 11.74
C GLU A 85 6.86 5.27 12.87
N PHE A 86 5.63 5.39 13.36
CA PHE A 86 5.09 4.45 14.34
C PHE A 86 5.11 3.01 13.80
N ILE A 87 4.61 2.78 12.59
CA ILE A 87 4.56 1.46 11.97
C ILE A 87 5.98 0.90 11.74
N ARG A 88 6.92 1.73 11.28
CA ARG A 88 8.32 1.32 11.14
C ARG A 88 8.93 0.91 12.45
N ARG A 89 8.75 1.69 13.52
CA ARG A 89 9.29 1.37 14.85
C ARG A 89 8.77 0.03 15.39
N GLU A 90 7.48 -0.24 15.22
CA GLU A 90 6.84 -1.44 15.79
C GLU A 90 7.00 -2.70 14.93
N TYR A 91 7.12 -2.55 13.59
CA TYR A 91 7.04 -3.68 12.65
C TYR A 91 8.19 -3.74 11.62
N GLU A 92 9.30 -3.01 11.85
CA GLU A 92 10.41 -2.79 10.90
C GLU A 92 10.83 -4.04 10.11
N LYS A 93 10.99 -5.16 10.80
CA LYS A 93 11.61 -6.39 10.26
C LYS A 93 10.88 -6.95 9.03
N ASP A 94 9.57 -6.76 8.97
CA ASP A 94 8.71 -7.40 7.97
C ASP A 94 7.97 -6.39 7.08
N LEU A 95 8.32 -5.11 7.15
CA LEU A 95 7.66 -4.13 6.31
C LEU A 95 8.10 -4.26 4.85
N PRO A 96 7.16 -4.20 3.89
CA PRO A 96 7.49 -4.21 2.48
C PRO A 96 8.29 -2.95 2.11
N PHE A 97 9.19 -3.08 1.13
CA PHE A 97 10.00 -1.97 0.63
C PHE A 97 9.16 -0.75 0.22
N ALA A 98 7.97 -0.98 -0.34
CA ALA A 98 7.03 0.07 -0.74
C ALA A 98 6.06 0.49 0.39
N HIS A 99 6.49 0.42 1.66
CA HIS A 99 5.66 0.70 2.83
C HIS A 99 4.91 2.04 2.72
N SER A 100 5.57 3.12 2.32
CA SER A 100 4.96 4.45 2.21
C SER A 100 3.79 4.48 1.20
N THR A 101 3.98 3.88 0.02
CA THR A 101 2.91 3.80 -0.99
C THR A 101 1.75 2.92 -0.51
N ILE A 102 2.07 1.79 0.13
CA ILE A 102 1.06 0.87 0.67
C ILE A 102 0.26 1.55 1.79
N LEU A 103 0.93 2.28 2.68
CA LEU A 103 0.31 3.06 3.74
C LEU A 103 -0.70 4.06 3.18
N LYS A 104 -0.30 4.88 2.21
CA LYS A 104 -1.19 5.86 1.55
C LYS A 104 -2.44 5.22 0.95
N VAL A 105 -2.28 4.10 0.24
CA VAL A 105 -3.41 3.35 -0.32
C VAL A 105 -4.35 2.86 0.78
N HIS A 106 -3.81 2.39 1.90
CA HIS A 106 -4.61 1.91 3.02
C HIS A 106 -5.30 3.03 3.80
N LEU A 107 -4.64 4.18 4.02
CA LEU A 107 -5.25 5.37 4.61
C LEU A 107 -6.45 5.83 3.80
N MET A 108 -6.27 5.96 2.48
CA MET A 108 -7.37 6.31 1.57
C MET A 108 -8.55 5.34 1.68
N LYS A 109 -8.28 4.02 1.68
CA LYS A 109 -9.33 3.00 1.82
C LYS A 109 -10.06 3.09 3.16
N LEU A 110 -9.36 3.36 4.25
CA LEU A 110 -9.98 3.52 5.56
C LEU A 110 -10.86 4.77 5.63
N CYS A 111 -10.45 5.87 4.99
CA CYS A 111 -11.29 7.06 4.85
C CYS A 111 -12.56 6.77 4.02
N MET A 112 -12.42 6.03 2.91
CA MET A 112 -13.57 5.61 2.10
C MET A 112 -14.54 4.73 2.90
N ASN A 113 -14.02 3.87 3.78
CA ASN A 113 -14.81 2.97 4.61
C ASN A 113 -15.40 3.65 5.85
N ARG A 114 -15.16 4.95 6.07
CA ARG A 114 -15.55 5.70 7.28
C ARG A 114 -14.94 5.13 8.57
N ASP A 115 -13.83 4.40 8.46
CA ASP A 115 -13.03 3.94 9.60
C ASP A 115 -12.11 5.04 10.13
N LEU A 116 -11.71 5.95 9.24
CA LEU A 116 -10.91 7.14 9.52
C LEU A 116 -11.57 8.36 8.90
N GLU A 117 -11.29 9.52 9.47
CA GLU A 117 -11.55 10.81 8.84
C GLU A 117 -10.22 11.52 8.57
N CYS A 118 -10.07 12.05 7.36
CA CYS A 118 -8.94 12.90 7.00
C CYS A 118 -9.36 14.35 7.17
N THR A 119 -8.70 15.05 8.09
CA THR A 119 -8.96 16.46 8.35
C THR A 119 -8.46 17.33 7.20
N LYS A 120 -8.92 18.59 7.14
CA LYS A 120 -8.46 19.56 6.12
C LYS A 120 -6.94 19.80 6.15
N ASN A 121 -6.29 19.46 7.26
CA ASN A 121 -4.86 19.63 7.48
C ASN A 121 -4.05 18.39 7.09
N GLY A 122 -4.68 17.36 6.52
CA GLY A 122 -4.03 16.11 6.13
C GLY A 122 -3.70 15.19 7.30
N ARG A 123 -4.39 15.35 8.43
CA ARG A 123 -4.26 14.48 9.62
C ARG A 123 -5.40 13.46 9.65
N TYR A 124 -5.14 12.30 10.25
CA TYR A 124 -6.07 11.18 10.31
C TYR A 124 -6.53 10.95 11.76
N VAL A 125 -7.85 10.86 11.93
CA VAL A 125 -8.50 10.54 13.21
C VAL A 125 -9.37 9.30 13.07
N LEU A 126 -9.54 8.55 14.16
CA LEU A 126 -10.47 7.43 14.22
C LEU A 126 -11.91 7.96 14.29
N VAL A 127 -12.79 7.38 13.49
CA VAL A 127 -14.24 7.61 13.63
C VAL A 127 -14.75 6.66 14.70
N ASP A 128 -15.21 7.20 15.82
CA ASP A 128 -15.83 6.38 16.86
C ASP A 128 -17.18 5.84 16.35
N CYS A 129 -17.22 4.56 16.00
CA CYS A 129 -18.45 3.86 15.63
C CYS A 129 -19.43 3.66 16.82
N GLN A 130 -19.22 4.29 17.98
CA GLN A 130 -20.19 4.31 19.08
C GLN A 130 -21.08 5.56 19.00
N SER A 131 -21.78 5.74 17.88
CA SER A 131 -22.97 6.58 17.88
C SER A 131 -24.15 5.65 17.71
N GLU A 132 -24.94 5.54 18.78
CA GLU A 132 -26.18 4.79 18.83
C GLU A 132 -27.05 5.09 17.60
N VAL A 133 -27.68 4.04 17.12
CA VAL A 133 -28.73 4.09 16.11
C VAL A 133 -29.88 4.95 16.65
N VAL A 134 -29.84 6.26 16.40
CA VAL A 134 -31.02 7.12 16.57
C VAL A 134 -31.79 7.07 15.26
N VAL A 135 -32.65 6.07 15.13
CA VAL A 135 -33.72 6.08 14.12
C VAL A 135 -34.67 7.20 14.51
N THR A 136 -34.51 8.37 13.90
CA THR A 136 -35.61 9.33 13.81
C THR A 136 -36.17 9.25 12.40
N MET A 137 -37.16 8.37 12.25
CA MET A 137 -38.17 8.48 11.20
C MET A 137 -38.86 9.84 11.36
N LEU A 138 -38.68 10.76 10.41
CA LEU A 138 -39.65 11.81 10.12
C LEU A 138 -39.66 12.02 8.61
N GLU A 139 -40.67 11.41 7.98
CA GLU A 139 -41.12 11.73 6.64
C GLU A 139 -41.61 13.18 6.62
N SER A 140 -41.21 13.93 5.61
CA SER A 140 -42.04 14.98 4.97
C SER A 140 -41.39 15.38 3.66
N ASP A 141 -42.09 15.07 2.58
CA ASP A 141 -41.76 15.35 1.19
C ASP A 141 -41.56 16.84 0.90
N LYS A 142 -40.61 17.14 0.00
CA LYS A 142 -40.86 17.90 -1.25
C LYS A 142 -39.62 17.95 -2.16
N GLU A 143 -39.90 17.67 -3.42
CA GLU A 143 -39.02 17.75 -4.60
C GLU A 143 -38.54 19.17 -4.86
N ASP A 144 -37.31 19.33 -5.38
CA ASP A 144 -37.10 19.87 -6.74
C ASP A 144 -35.60 19.87 -7.16
N ASN A 145 -35.29 18.95 -8.07
CA ASN A 145 -34.46 19.05 -9.28
C ASN A 145 -33.48 20.23 -9.45
N GLN A 146 -32.15 19.96 -9.49
CA GLN A 146 -31.30 20.41 -10.61
C GLN A 146 -29.99 19.60 -10.74
N LYS A 147 -29.60 19.38 -12.00
CA LYS A 147 -28.63 18.46 -12.60
C LYS A 147 -27.14 18.79 -12.39
N ASP A 148 -26.34 17.71 -12.53
CA ASP A 148 -25.04 17.60 -13.22
C ASP A 148 -23.88 18.54 -12.76
N ASP A 149 -22.61 18.15 -12.64
CA ASP A 149 -21.84 17.12 -13.33
C ASP A 149 -20.73 16.55 -12.43
N ARG A 150 -20.39 15.30 -12.71
CA ARG A 150 -19.24 14.60 -12.14
C ARG A 150 -17.96 15.14 -12.75
N ASP A 151 -17.14 15.82 -11.95
CA ASP A 151 -15.69 15.93 -12.18
C ASP A 151 -14.95 15.62 -10.88
N ASN A 152 -15.00 14.34 -10.49
CA ASN A 152 -14.10 13.79 -9.50
C ASN A 152 -12.92 13.13 -10.25
N ASP A 153 -12.11 13.99 -10.88
CA ASP A 153 -10.87 13.60 -11.57
C ASP A 153 -9.77 13.33 -10.54
N TRP A 154 -9.86 12.18 -9.89
CA TRP A 154 -8.87 11.69 -8.94
C TRP A 154 -7.54 11.30 -9.59
N ARG A 155 -7.42 11.33 -10.93
CA ARG A 155 -6.16 11.03 -11.63
C ARG A 155 -5.15 12.17 -11.58
N ARG A 156 -5.51 13.33 -11.02
CA ARG A 156 -4.64 14.52 -10.98
C ARG A 156 -3.58 14.51 -9.87
N PHE A 157 -3.53 13.46 -9.05
CA PHE A 157 -2.57 13.31 -7.94
C PHE A 157 -1.55 12.17 -8.15
N TYR A 158 -1.37 11.71 -9.39
CA TYR A 158 -0.31 10.79 -9.81
C TYR A 158 0.65 11.44 -10.82
#